data_AF-A0A7S3DM50-F1
#
_entry.id   AF-A0A7S3DM50-F1
#
_cell.length_a   1.000
_cell.length_b   1.000
_cell.length_c   1.000
_cell.angle_alpha   90.00
_cell.angle_beta   90.00
_cell.angle_gamma   90.00
#
_symmetry.space_group_name_H-M   'P 1'
#
loop_
_entity.id
_entity.type
_entity.pdbx_description
1 polymer ?
#
loop_
_entity_poly.entity_id
_entity_poly.type
_entity_poly.pdbx_seq_one_letter_code
_entity_poly.pdbx_strand_id
1 'polypeptide(L)'
;PLDRLVARVGQLLSLFPGNAVLGSVFKVADRVRKLDALHTSAGKLMAGLEEIMKHSQDWEQHSSKRVQIGEPLIELRQLVAALRKLELESWPKLLLSREKEFDRKARRKWIRLHLIFEEFLSGDVSQ
;
A
#
# COMPACT_ATOMS: atom_id res chain seq x y z
N PRO A 1 -10.14 -13.43 5.47
CA PRO A 1 -10.89 -12.16 5.35
C PRO A 1 -11.32 -11.81 3.92
N LEU A 2 -10.39 -11.67 2.96
CA LEU A 2 -10.74 -11.22 1.60
C LEU A 2 -11.61 -12.22 0.81
N ASP A 3 -11.36 -13.53 0.90
CA ASP A 3 -12.22 -14.51 0.23
C ASP A 3 -13.65 -14.52 0.79
N ARG A 4 -13.80 -14.36 2.11
CA ARG A 4 -15.10 -14.22 2.78
C ARG A 4 -15.83 -12.95 2.31
N LEU A 5 -15.09 -11.86 2.18
CA LEU A 5 -15.62 -10.59 1.66
C LEU A 5 -16.09 -10.76 0.21
N VAL A 6 -15.27 -11.32 -0.67
CA VAL A 6 -15.61 -11.56 -2.07
C VAL A 6 -16.84 -12.46 -2.20
N ALA A 7 -16.91 -13.54 -1.41
CA ALA A 7 -18.08 -14.42 -1.39
C ALA A 7 -19.35 -13.68 -0.94
N ARG A 8 -19.27 -12.91 0.16
CA ARG A 8 -20.42 -12.14 0.68
C ARG A 8 -20.88 -11.06 -0.31
N VAL A 9 -19.96 -10.31 -0.88
CA VAL A 9 -20.27 -9.27 -1.88
C VAL A 9 -20.83 -9.90 -3.15
N GLY A 10 -20.36 -11.08 -3.56
CA GLY A 10 -20.94 -11.86 -4.66
C GLY A 10 -22.40 -12.24 -4.41
N GLN A 11 -22.73 -12.69 -3.18
CA GLN A 11 -24.12 -12.95 -2.79
C GLN A 11 -24.96 -11.67 -2.85
N LEU A 12 -24.46 -10.54 -2.34
CA LEU A 12 -25.18 -9.27 -2.41
C LEU A 12 -25.38 -8.80 -3.85
N LEU A 13 -24.41 -9.00 -4.74
CA LEU A 13 -24.54 -8.70 -6.17
C LEU A 13 -25.59 -9.57 -6.88
N SER A 14 -25.84 -10.81 -6.41
CA SER A 14 -26.95 -11.61 -6.93
C SER A 14 -28.33 -11.05 -6.54
N LEU A 15 -28.42 -10.37 -5.40
CA LEU A 15 -29.66 -9.72 -4.93
C LEU A 15 -29.85 -8.31 -5.52
N PHE A 16 -28.74 -7.61 -5.77
CA PHE A 16 -28.70 -6.25 -6.31
C PHE A 16 -27.85 -6.21 -7.59
N PRO A 17 -28.31 -6.83 -8.68
CA PRO A 17 -27.56 -6.88 -9.93
C PRO A 17 -27.33 -5.46 -10.46
N GLY A 18 -26.12 -5.18 -10.94
CA GLY A 18 -25.75 -3.87 -11.50
C GLY A 18 -25.44 -2.78 -10.46
N ASN A 19 -25.46 -3.09 -9.16
CA ASN A 19 -25.06 -2.11 -8.15
C ASN A 19 -23.58 -1.71 -8.30
N ALA A 20 -23.33 -0.43 -8.57
CA ALA A 20 -21.99 0.09 -8.84
C ALA A 20 -21.05 0.01 -7.62
N VAL A 21 -21.57 0.24 -6.40
CA VAL A 21 -20.76 0.23 -5.17
C VAL A 21 -20.28 -1.18 -4.87
N LEU A 22 -21.19 -2.16 -4.81
CA LEU A 22 -20.86 -3.57 -4.59
C LEU A 22 -19.95 -4.12 -5.71
N GLY A 23 -20.20 -3.70 -6.96
CA GLY A 23 -19.35 -4.06 -8.10
C GLY A 23 -17.91 -3.55 -7.95
N SER A 24 -17.74 -2.31 -7.46
CA SER A 24 -16.43 -1.73 -7.15
C SER A 24 -15.74 -2.48 -6.01
N VAL A 25 -16.44 -2.73 -4.89
CA VAL A 25 -15.91 -3.52 -3.77
C VAL A 25 -15.42 -4.88 -4.26
N PHE A 26 -16.24 -5.61 -5.04
CA PHE A 26 -15.88 -6.91 -5.58
C PHE A 26 -14.63 -6.85 -6.45
N LYS A 27 -14.58 -5.90 -7.40
CA LYS A 27 -13.44 -5.74 -8.32
C LYS A 27 -12.15 -5.40 -7.59
N VAL A 28 -12.20 -4.55 -6.57
CA VAL A 28 -10.99 -4.22 -5.79
C VAL A 28 -10.58 -5.40 -4.93
N ALA A 29 -11.51 -6.04 -4.21
CA ALA A 29 -11.23 -7.20 -3.37
C ALA A 29 -10.67 -8.38 -4.17
N ASP A 30 -11.22 -8.65 -5.36
CA ASP A 30 -10.74 -9.72 -6.24
C ASP A 30 -9.34 -9.42 -6.82
N ARG A 31 -9.00 -8.16 -7.07
CA ARG A 31 -7.64 -7.77 -7.47
C ARG A 31 -6.67 -7.91 -6.30
N VAL A 32 -7.04 -7.41 -5.11
CA VAL A 32 -6.17 -7.41 -3.94
C VAL A 32 -5.84 -8.84 -3.49
N ARG A 33 -6.81 -9.76 -3.50
CA ARG A 33 -6.53 -11.17 -3.15
C ARG A 33 -5.62 -11.90 -4.14
N LYS A 34 -5.49 -11.41 -5.38
CA LYS A 34 -4.61 -11.96 -6.42
C LYS A 34 -3.21 -11.33 -6.40
N LEU A 35 -2.98 -10.33 -5.56
CA LEU A 35 -1.64 -9.77 -5.39
C LEU A 35 -0.74 -10.82 -4.73
N ASP A 36 0.46 -11.00 -5.29
CA ASP A 36 1.48 -11.81 -4.64
C ASP A 36 2.01 -11.07 -3.42
N ALA A 37 1.78 -11.63 -2.23
CA ALA A 37 2.21 -11.06 -0.96
C ALA A 37 3.74 -10.95 -0.81
N LEU A 38 4.51 -11.76 -1.54
CA LEU A 38 5.98 -11.75 -1.47
C LEU A 38 6.61 -10.65 -2.34
N HIS A 39 5.93 -10.25 -3.42
CA HIS A 39 6.45 -9.27 -4.37
C HIS A 39 5.77 -7.90 -4.27
N THR A 40 4.63 -7.82 -3.58
CA THR A 40 3.88 -6.57 -3.43
C THR A 40 4.36 -5.79 -2.21
N SER A 41 4.61 -4.49 -2.37
CA SER A 41 4.95 -3.63 -1.24
C SER A 41 3.77 -3.51 -0.25
N ALA A 42 4.10 -3.46 1.05
CA ALA A 42 3.08 -3.32 2.09
C ALA A 42 2.17 -2.10 1.88
N GLY A 43 2.71 -0.98 1.40
CA GLY A 43 1.93 0.22 1.08
C GLY A 43 0.92 0.02 -0.06
N LYS A 44 1.25 -0.77 -1.09
CA LYS A 44 0.33 -1.08 -2.18
C LYS A 44 -0.80 -2.00 -1.71
N LEU A 45 -0.49 -2.97 -0.85
CA LEU A 45 -1.49 -3.81 -0.19
C LEU A 45 -2.44 -2.96 0.67
N MET A 46 -1.89 -2.09 1.53
CA MET A 46 -2.65 -1.17 2.38
C MET A 46 -3.62 -0.30 1.58
N ALA A 47 -3.13 0.37 0.53
CA ALA A 47 -3.98 1.20 -0.34
C ALA A 47 -5.14 0.40 -0.96
N GLY A 48 -4.90 -0.86 -1.32
CA GLY A 48 -5.95 -1.76 -1.81
C GLY A 48 -7.01 -2.08 -0.74
N LEU A 49 -6.58 -2.35 0.50
CA LEU A 49 -7.50 -2.62 1.62
C LEU A 49 -8.32 -1.38 2.01
N GLU A 50 -7.69 -0.20 2.00
CA GLU A 50 -8.35 1.08 2.28
C GLU A 50 -9.43 1.41 1.24
N GLU A 51 -9.14 1.19 -0.05
CA GLU A 51 -10.13 1.41 -1.13
C GLU A 51 -11.32 0.45 -1.00
N ILE A 52 -11.07 -0.81 -0.64
CA ILE A 52 -12.13 -1.79 -0.34
C ILE A 52 -13.00 -1.29 0.82
N MET A 53 -12.36 -0.85 1.91
CA MET A 53 -13.06 -0.37 3.09
C MET A 53 -13.94 0.84 2.78
N LYS A 54 -13.40 1.82 2.04
CA LYS A 54 -14.13 3.03 1.64
C LYS A 54 -15.44 2.70 0.91
N HIS A 55 -15.36 1.92 -0.17
CA HIS A 55 -16.56 1.53 -0.92
C HIS A 55 -17.51 0.63 -0.12
N SER A 56 -16.97 -0.23 0.74
CA SER A 56 -17.81 -1.07 1.60
C SER A 56 -18.59 -0.24 2.62
N GLN A 57 -17.99 0.84 3.12
CA GLN A 57 -18.62 1.75 4.08
C GLN A 57 -19.76 2.55 3.43
N ASP A 58 -19.58 2.99 2.18
CA ASP A 58 -20.63 3.63 1.38
C ASP A 58 -21.87 2.73 1.24
N TRP A 59 -21.67 1.43 1.02
CA TRP A 59 -22.77 0.45 0.98
C TRP A 59 -23.42 0.28 2.36
N GLU A 60 -22.61 0.02 3.39
CA GLU A 60 -23.10 -0.22 4.76
C GLU A 60 -24.00 0.91 5.27
N GLN A 61 -23.65 2.17 4.99
CA GLN A 61 -24.41 3.35 5.41
C GLN A 61 -25.85 3.38 4.86
N HIS A 62 -26.09 2.82 3.67
CA HIS A 62 -27.40 2.84 3.00
C HIS A 62 -28.10 1.47 3.02
N SER A 63 -27.48 0.47 3.63
CA SER A 63 -27.97 -0.91 3.62
C SER A 63 -28.74 -1.25 4.91
N SER A 64 -29.84 -2.00 4.77
CA SER A 64 -30.54 -2.55 5.95
C SER A 64 -29.73 -3.69 6.57
N LYS A 65 -29.93 -3.97 7.87
CA LYS A 65 -29.21 -5.04 8.61
C LYS A 65 -29.16 -6.40 7.90
N ARG A 66 -30.16 -6.73 7.08
CA ARG A 66 -30.23 -8.02 6.36
C ARG A 66 -29.26 -8.10 5.17
N VAL A 67 -28.90 -6.97 4.58
CA VAL A 67 -28.08 -6.86 3.35
C VAL A 67 -26.74 -6.15 3.58
N GLN A 68 -26.34 -6.05 4.85
CA GLN A 68 -25.00 -5.60 5.24
C GLN A 68 -23.95 -6.61 4.80
N ILE A 69 -22.73 -6.11 4.57
CA ILE A 69 -21.54 -6.96 4.39
C ILE A 69 -21.25 -7.62 5.74
N GLY A 70 -21.27 -6.85 6.84
CA GLY A 70 -21.22 -7.37 8.21
C GLY A 70 -19.84 -7.86 8.62
N GLU A 71 -19.78 -9.09 9.14
CA GLU A 71 -18.58 -9.66 9.78
C GLU A 71 -17.29 -9.62 8.94
N PRO A 72 -17.29 -9.95 7.62
CA PRO A 72 -16.09 -9.86 6.81
C PRO A 72 -15.46 -8.46 6.77
N LEU A 73 -16.27 -7.41 6.91
CA LEU A 73 -15.78 -6.04 6.95
C LEU A 73 -15.19 -5.67 8.32
N ILE A 74 -15.68 -6.28 9.41
CA ILE A 74 -15.07 -6.16 10.75
C ILE A 74 -13.68 -6.80 10.75
N GLU A 75 -13.55 -8.02 10.22
CA GLU A 75 -12.25 -8.70 10.07
C GLU A 75 -11.26 -7.85 9.25
N LEU A 76 -11.74 -7.22 8.16
CA LEU A 76 -10.92 -6.36 7.32
C LEU A 76 -10.42 -5.12 8.07
N ARG A 77 -11.28 -4.47 8.86
CA ARG A 77 -10.90 -3.33 9.70
C ARG A 77 -9.80 -3.69 10.70
N GLN A 78 -9.91 -4.86 11.35
CA GLN A 78 -8.89 -5.35 12.28
C GLN A 78 -7.57 -5.61 11.57
N LEU A 79 -7.60 -6.20 10.38
CA LEU A 79 -6.41 -6.42 9.56
C LEU A 79 -5.72 -5.09 9.19
N VAL A 80 -6.48 -4.09 8.74
CA VAL A 80 -5.94 -2.76 8.41
C VAL A 80 -5.30 -2.10 9.63
N ALA A 81 -5.95 -2.17 10.80
CA ALA A 81 -5.38 -1.65 12.04
C ALA A 81 -4.06 -2.35 12.42
N ALA A 82 -4.01 -3.69 12.30
CA ALA A 82 -2.80 -4.47 12.57
C ALA A 82 -1.66 -4.12 11.61
N LEU A 83 -1.96 -3.98 10.32
CA LEU A 83 -0.97 -3.57 9.32
C LEU A 83 -0.49 -2.14 9.53
N ARG A 84 -1.36 -1.21 9.93
CA ARG A 84 -0.96 0.17 10.25
C ARG A 84 -0.03 0.23 11.45
N LYS A 85 -0.31 -0.59 12.47
CA LYS A 85 0.59 -0.75 13.62
C LYS A 85 1.96 -1.28 13.20
N LEU A 86 1.99 -2.36 12.41
CA LEU A 86 3.22 -2.94 11.88
C LEU A 86 4.01 -1.93 11.03
N GLU A 87 3.31 -1.16 10.20
CA GLU A 87 3.89 -0.11 9.37
C GLU A 87 4.59 0.90 10.28
N LEU A 88 3.87 1.49 11.24
CA LEU A 88 4.36 2.47 12.23
C LEU A 88 5.60 1.97 12.99
N GLU A 89 5.55 0.74 13.50
CA GLU A 89 6.67 0.10 14.20
C GLU A 89 7.91 -0.09 13.32
N SER A 90 7.73 -0.19 12.00
CA SER A 90 8.81 -0.39 11.03
C SER A 90 9.50 0.91 10.60
N TRP A 91 8.88 2.08 10.79
CA TRP A 91 9.40 3.37 10.30
C TRP A 91 10.83 3.66 10.76
N PRO A 92 11.21 3.51 12.04
CA PRO A 92 12.58 3.85 12.47
C PRO A 92 13.62 3.04 11.70
N LYS A 93 13.38 1.74 11.50
CA LYS A 93 14.30 0.86 10.77
C LYS A 93 14.37 1.22 9.28
N LEU A 94 13.23 1.50 8.66
CA LEU A 94 13.15 1.89 7.26
C LEU A 94 13.84 3.23 6.99
N LEU A 95 13.63 4.21 7.87
CA LEU A 95 14.26 5.54 7.78
C LEU A 95 15.78 5.44 7.93
N LEU A 96 16.28 4.68 8.93
CA LEU A 96 17.72 4.45 9.10
C LEU A 96 18.34 3.74 7.88
N SER A 97 17.64 2.76 7.31
CA SER A 97 18.09 2.09 6.09
C SER A 97 18.18 3.08 4.92
N ARG A 98 17.21 3.98 4.80
CA ARG A 98 17.17 5.00 3.76
C ARG A 98 18.28 6.04 3.93
N GLU A 99 18.50 6.49 5.15
CA GLU A 99 19.59 7.40 5.52
C GLU A 99 20.95 6.81 5.12
N LYS A 100 21.25 5.56 5.51
CA LYS A 100 22.48 4.86 5.12
C LYS A 100 22.66 4.77 3.62
N GLU A 101 21.57 4.58 2.87
CA GLU A 101 21.62 4.55 1.42
C GLU A 101 21.99 5.92 0.82
N PHE A 102 21.41 7.00 1.34
CA PHE A 102 21.73 8.37 0.93
C PHE A 102 23.16 8.75 1.28
N ASP A 103 23.59 8.44 2.49
CA ASP A 103 24.95 8.65 2.97
C ASP A 103 25.99 7.96 2.07
N ARG A 104 25.74 6.68 1.70
CA ARG A 104 26.55 5.96 0.71
C ARG A 104 26.54 6.63 -0.67
N LYS A 105 25.42 7.17 -1.12
CA LYS A 105 25.33 7.88 -2.41
C LYS A 105 26.09 9.21 -2.36
N ALA A 106 25.99 9.96 -1.26
CA ALA A 106 26.69 11.22 -1.05
C ALA A 106 28.20 11.02 -1.06
N ARG A 107 28.73 10.04 -0.31
CA ARG A 107 30.17 9.69 -0.34
C ARG A 107 30.70 9.41 -1.74
N ARG A 108 29.96 8.61 -2.54
CA ARG A 108 30.36 8.30 -3.92
C ARG A 108 30.39 9.54 -4.82
N LYS A 109 29.44 10.47 -4.63
CA LYS A 109 29.43 11.75 -5.36
C LYS A 109 30.57 12.66 -4.91
N TRP A 110 30.85 12.72 -3.61
CA TRP A 110 31.96 13.52 -3.07
C TRP A 110 33.31 13.11 -3.66
N ILE A 111 33.59 11.81 -3.72
CA ILE A 111 34.82 11.29 -4.34
C ILE A 111 34.93 11.77 -5.80
N ARG A 112 33.84 11.72 -6.58
CA ARG A 112 33.85 12.23 -7.96
C ARG A 112 34.12 13.72 -8.03
N LEU A 113 33.50 14.52 -7.15
CA LEU A 113 33.75 15.96 -7.12
C LEU A 113 35.20 16.27 -6.78
N HIS A 114 35.77 15.59 -5.79
CA HIS A 114 37.17 15.75 -5.41
C HIS A 114 38.13 15.50 -6.57
N LEU A 115 37.93 14.40 -7.31
CA LEU A 115 38.76 14.08 -8.49
C LEU A 115 38.68 15.19 -9.56
N ILE A 116 37.48 15.71 -9.83
CA ILE A 116 37.30 16.82 -10.78
C ILE A 116 38.03 18.08 -10.30
N PHE A 117 37.95 18.40 -9.01
CA PHE A 117 38.67 19.55 -8.44
C PHE A 117 40.19 19.36 -8.50
N GLU A 118 40.71 18.16 -8.24
CA GLU A 118 42.14 17.87 -8.38
C GLU A 118 42.61 17.99 -9.82
N GLU A 119 41.85 17.46 -10.80
CA GLU A 119 42.16 17.63 -12.23
C GLU A 119 42.17 19.12 -12.63
N PHE A 120 41.18 19.89 -12.18
CA PHE A 120 41.11 21.32 -12.44
C PHE A 120 42.33 22.07 -11.86
N LEU A 121 42.64 21.82 -10.59
CA LEU A 121 43.79 22.45 -9.91
C LEU A 121 45.13 22.02 -10.53
N SER A 122 45.24 20.79 -11.04
CA SER A 122 46.44 20.29 -11.70
C SER A 122 46.61 20.86 -13.12
N GLY A 123 45.50 21.16 -13.80
CA GLY A 123 45.49 21.76 -15.14
C GLY A 123 45.91 23.24 -15.15
N ASP A 124 45.60 24.00 -14.10
CA ASP A 124 46.00 25.41 -13.96
C ASP A 124 47.50 25.61 -13.70
N VAL A 125 48.23 24.58 -13.25
CA VAL A 125 49.68 24.67 -12.97
C VAL A 125 50.54 24.51 -14.25
N SER A 126 49.92 24.19 -15.39
CA SER A 126 50.63 23.95 -16.66
C SER A 126 50.45 25.04 -17.73
N GLN A 127 49.93 26.24 -17.37
CA GLN A 127 49.90 27.41 -18.25
C GLN A 127 50.85 28.51 -17.80
#